data_AF-A0A1E3K070-F1
#
_entry.id   AF-A0A1E3K070-F1
#
_cell.length_a   1.000
_cell.length_b   1.000
_cell.length_c   1.000
_cell.angle_alpha   90.00
_cell.angle_beta   90.00
_cell.angle_gamma   90.00
#
_symmetry.space_group_name_H-M   'P 1'
#
loop_
_entity.id
_entity.type
_entity.pdbx_description
1 polymer ?
#
loop_
_entity_poly.entity_id
_entity_poly.type
_entity_poly.pdbx_seq_one_letter_code
_entity_poly.pdbx_strand_id
1 'polypeptide(L)'
;MNRKKYPSKAKPTHPSTTTRKGKEKAATAPPPARRGSRGRNAVAGPSGGPVAREEIDDGEIEVLDERWDVYFHAFLLHYSRHSECYWYRDSWWFPETGRNEKTLHMFVAARWAPIDNLKYYNLHLPNGKIMENVMFRYVGPTTPKNLWLHDYIGYNLNLVTIDMRVLDP
;
A
#
# COMPACT_ATOMS: atom_id res chain seq x y z
N MET A 1 -37.17 -24.19 24.07
CA MET A 1 -36.96 -23.43 22.83
C MET A 1 -37.52 -22.02 23.03
N ASN A 2 -36.66 -21.02 23.29
CA ASN A 2 -37.10 -19.63 23.52
C ASN A 2 -36.56 -18.72 22.41
N ARG A 3 -37.41 -18.34 21.46
CA ARG A 3 -37.15 -17.28 20.47
C ARG A 3 -37.64 -15.95 21.04
N LYS A 4 -36.75 -14.96 21.18
CA LYS A 4 -37.13 -13.54 21.35
C LYS A 4 -36.73 -12.76 20.10
N LYS A 5 -37.72 -12.08 19.50
CA LYS A 5 -37.62 -11.20 18.33
C LYS A 5 -37.19 -9.79 18.78
N TYR A 6 -36.35 -9.12 17.99
CA TYR A 6 -35.99 -7.70 18.16
C TYR A 6 -36.73 -6.83 17.12
N PRO A 7 -37.13 -5.58 17.45
CA PRO A 7 -37.87 -4.71 16.53
C PRO A 7 -36.97 -3.99 15.52
N SER A 8 -37.56 -3.63 14.38
CA SER A 8 -36.93 -3.03 13.21
C SER A 8 -37.09 -1.51 13.11
N LYS A 9 -35.98 -0.84 12.73
CA LYS A 9 -35.81 0.44 11.97
C LYS A 9 -36.39 1.76 12.52
N ALA A 10 -35.52 2.78 12.57
CA ALA A 10 -35.69 4.06 11.85
C ALA A 10 -34.38 4.88 11.79
N LYS A 11 -34.03 5.37 10.58
CA LYS A 11 -33.02 6.41 10.27
C LYS A 11 -33.70 7.79 10.33
N PRO A 12 -33.01 8.87 10.72
CA PRO A 12 -33.39 10.22 10.31
C PRO A 12 -32.72 10.61 8.99
N THR A 13 -33.45 11.38 8.17
CA THR A 13 -33.02 11.78 6.82
C THR A 13 -33.21 13.28 6.56
N HIS A 14 -32.19 13.88 5.91
CA HIS A 14 -32.18 15.03 4.97
C HIS A 14 -32.27 16.49 5.50
N PRO A 15 -31.91 17.53 4.70
CA PRO A 15 -31.31 17.57 3.33
C PRO A 15 -30.13 18.57 3.15
N SER A 16 -29.39 18.46 2.04
CA SER A 16 -29.07 19.61 1.14
C SER A 16 -28.40 19.12 -0.15
N THR A 17 -29.03 19.47 -1.27
CA THR A 17 -28.58 19.25 -2.65
C THR A 17 -27.98 20.55 -3.17
N THR A 18 -26.82 20.51 -3.84
CA THR A 18 -26.61 21.14 -5.16
C THR A 18 -25.32 20.60 -5.79
N THR A 19 -25.45 20.22 -7.05
CA THR A 19 -24.47 19.56 -7.93
C THR A 19 -23.71 20.61 -8.75
N ARG A 20 -22.39 20.43 -8.95
CA ARG A 20 -21.77 20.62 -10.28
C ARG A 20 -20.39 19.94 -10.42
N LYS A 21 -20.39 18.92 -11.29
CA LYS A 21 -19.38 18.48 -12.27
C LYS A 21 -17.89 18.84 -12.05
N GLY A 22 -17.07 17.80 -11.95
CA GLY A 22 -15.63 17.80 -12.18
C GLY A 22 -15.06 16.43 -11.86
N LYS A 23 -15.09 15.51 -12.84
CA LYS A 23 -14.75 14.10 -12.71
C LYS A 23 -13.40 13.92 -13.39
N GLU A 24 -12.36 13.56 -12.66
CA GLU A 24 -11.26 12.76 -13.20
C GLU A 24 -10.44 12.10 -12.09
N LYS A 25 -10.35 10.77 -12.22
CA LYS A 25 -9.65 9.82 -11.37
C LYS A 25 -8.20 9.73 -11.87
N ALA A 26 -7.21 9.89 -10.99
CA ALA A 26 -5.85 9.44 -11.29
C ALA A 26 -5.79 7.90 -11.24
N ALA A 27 -5.04 7.34 -12.19
CA ALA A 27 -5.18 6.00 -12.69
C ALA A 27 -4.66 4.92 -11.73
N THR A 28 -5.54 3.96 -11.42
CA THR A 28 -5.16 2.58 -11.10
C THR A 28 -4.66 1.94 -12.39
N ALA A 29 -3.43 1.43 -12.40
CA ALA A 29 -2.91 0.63 -13.51
C ALA A 29 -3.84 -0.58 -13.74
N PRO A 30 -4.37 -0.79 -14.96
CA PRO A 30 -5.20 -1.95 -15.23
C PRO A 30 -4.31 -3.19 -15.45
N PRO A 31 -4.79 -4.40 -15.09
CA PRO A 31 -4.16 -5.64 -15.55
C PRO A 31 -4.25 -5.72 -17.09
N PRO A 32 -3.33 -6.42 -17.78
CA PRO A 32 -3.26 -6.40 -19.24
C PRO A 32 -4.55 -6.99 -19.83
N ALA A 33 -5.37 -6.11 -20.41
CA ALA A 33 -6.53 -6.51 -21.17
C ALA A 33 -6.09 -6.93 -22.58
N ARG A 34 -6.44 -8.17 -22.94
CA ARG A 34 -6.52 -8.69 -24.31
C ARG A 34 -6.99 -7.59 -25.27
N ARG A 35 -6.17 -7.32 -26.29
CA ARG A 35 -6.47 -6.34 -27.34
C ARG A 35 -7.69 -6.81 -28.14
N GLY A 36 -8.79 -6.06 -28.03
CA GLY A 36 -9.95 -6.23 -28.90
C GLY A 36 -9.65 -5.75 -30.32
N SER A 37 -10.00 -6.56 -31.31
CA SER A 37 -10.17 -6.15 -32.69
C SER A 37 -11.63 -5.73 -32.90
N ARG A 38 -11.86 -4.52 -33.44
CA ARG A 38 -13.04 -4.19 -34.24
C ARG A 38 -12.79 -2.92 -35.06
N GLY A 39 -12.63 -3.12 -36.36
CA GLY A 39 -12.79 -2.11 -37.41
C GLY A 39 -13.26 -2.84 -38.66
N ARG A 40 -14.49 -2.57 -39.10
CA ARG A 40 -15.17 -3.18 -40.26
C ARG A 40 -14.48 -2.80 -41.57
N ASN A 41 -14.46 -3.72 -42.55
CA ASN A 41 -15.04 -3.55 -43.89
C ASN A 41 -14.96 -4.87 -44.67
N ALA A 42 -16.06 -5.26 -45.30
CA ALA A 42 -16.18 -6.45 -46.12
C ALA A 42 -15.65 -6.17 -47.53
N VAL A 43 -14.69 -6.95 -48.02
CA VAL A 43 -14.48 -7.29 -49.44
C VAL A 43 -13.85 -8.70 -49.52
N ALA A 44 -14.24 -9.46 -50.54
CA ALA A 44 -14.04 -10.89 -50.79
C ALA A 44 -12.57 -11.41 -50.82
N GLY A 45 -12.38 -12.73 -50.62
CA GLY A 45 -11.10 -13.48 -50.58
C GLY A 45 -10.32 -13.57 -51.91
N PRO A 46 -9.29 -14.45 -52.07
CA PRO A 46 -9.14 -15.80 -51.47
C PRO A 46 -7.75 -16.20 -50.90
N SER A 47 -7.75 -17.30 -50.13
CA SER A 47 -6.74 -18.37 -49.91
C SER A 47 -5.22 -18.11 -49.75
N GLY A 48 -4.65 -18.63 -48.65
CA GLY A 48 -3.42 -19.44 -48.68
C GLY A 48 -2.21 -18.96 -47.86
N GLY A 49 -1.87 -19.71 -46.78
CA GLY A 49 -0.54 -19.70 -46.14
C GLY A 49 -0.58 -19.90 -44.62
N PRO A 50 0.15 -20.87 -44.03
CA PRO A 50 0.24 -20.99 -42.58
C PRO A 50 1.22 -19.92 -42.08
N VAL A 51 0.71 -18.90 -41.40
CA VAL A 51 1.56 -17.93 -40.69
C VAL A 51 2.14 -18.67 -39.48
N ALA A 52 3.46 -18.90 -39.49
CA ALA A 52 4.19 -19.39 -38.34
C ALA A 52 3.82 -18.51 -37.14
N ARG A 53 3.30 -19.12 -36.07
CA ARG A 53 3.15 -18.43 -34.79
C ARG A 53 4.57 -18.17 -34.32
N GLU A 54 5.01 -16.92 -34.38
CA GLU A 54 6.14 -16.49 -33.57
C GLU A 54 5.76 -16.81 -32.12
N GLU A 55 6.46 -17.79 -31.56
CA GLU A 55 6.47 -18.04 -30.14
C GLU A 55 6.94 -16.73 -29.51
N ILE A 56 6.03 -16.06 -28.80
CA ILE A 56 6.41 -14.98 -27.92
C ILE A 56 7.26 -15.68 -26.86
N ASP A 57 8.57 -15.51 -26.97
CA ASP A 57 9.49 -15.78 -25.89
C ASP A 57 9.07 -14.84 -24.76
N ASP A 58 8.19 -15.34 -23.90
CA ASP A 58 7.84 -14.75 -22.62
C ASP A 58 9.07 -14.92 -21.71
N GLY A 59 10.20 -14.33 -22.12
CA GLY A 59 11.47 -14.42 -21.43
C GLY A 59 11.24 -14.14 -19.95
N GLU A 60 11.80 -14.98 -19.09
CA GLU A 60 11.74 -14.77 -17.65
C GLU A 60 12.18 -13.33 -17.35
N ILE A 61 11.22 -12.49 -16.99
CA ILE A 61 11.53 -11.16 -16.49
C ILE A 61 12.17 -11.43 -15.14
N GLU A 62 13.50 -11.42 -15.10
CA GLU A 62 14.25 -11.33 -13.85
C GLU A 62 13.87 -9.99 -13.20
N VAL A 63 12.84 -10.03 -12.35
CA VAL A 63 12.47 -8.90 -11.51
C VAL A 63 13.53 -8.83 -10.41
N LEU A 64 14.54 -8.00 -10.63
CA LEU A 64 15.53 -7.68 -9.62
C LEU A 64 14.81 -7.08 -8.41
N ASP A 65 15.15 -7.59 -7.22
CA ASP A 65 14.61 -7.04 -5.98
C ASP A 65 15.16 -5.63 -5.74
N GLU A 66 14.47 -4.85 -4.94
CA GLU A 66 14.83 -3.47 -4.65
C GLU A 66 15.15 -3.33 -3.16
N ARG A 67 16.18 -2.54 -2.86
CA ARG A 67 16.40 -2.00 -1.53
C ARG A 67 15.60 -0.73 -1.36
N TRP A 68 14.80 -0.68 -0.31
CA TRP A 68 14.03 0.48 0.10
C TRP A 68 14.60 1.02 1.41
N ASP A 69 15.07 2.26 1.37
CA ASP A 69 15.54 2.98 2.54
C ASP A 69 14.55 4.11 2.88
N VAL A 70 14.06 4.12 4.12
CA VAL A 70 13.07 5.11 4.59
C VAL A 70 13.78 6.22 5.34
N TYR A 71 13.58 7.46 4.91
CA TYR A 71 14.19 8.65 5.49
C TYR A 71 13.15 9.60 6.06
N PHE A 72 13.51 10.26 7.17
CA PHE A 72 12.93 11.55 7.52
C PHE A 72 14.01 12.63 7.36
N HIS A 73 13.88 13.45 6.31
CA HIS A 73 14.92 14.39 5.90
C HIS A 73 16.28 13.68 5.75
N ALA A 74 17.27 14.01 6.59
CA ALA A 74 18.61 13.41 6.56
C ALA A 74 18.76 12.15 7.44
N PHE A 75 17.73 11.75 8.18
CA PHE A 75 17.78 10.61 9.09
C PHE A 75 17.28 9.35 8.40
N LEU A 76 18.17 8.37 8.21
CA LEU A 76 17.80 7.02 7.78
C LEU A 76 17.09 6.30 8.93
N LEU A 77 15.81 5.99 8.75
CA LEU A 77 14.95 5.38 9.76
C LEU A 77 14.86 3.85 9.61
N HIS A 78 14.91 3.36 8.37
CA HIS A 78 14.64 1.96 8.04
C HIS A 78 15.38 1.55 6.77
N TYR A 79 15.80 0.29 6.68
CA TYR A 79 16.27 -0.37 5.46
C TYR A 79 15.55 -1.72 5.31
N SER A 80 15.01 -2.02 4.14
CA SER A 80 14.37 -3.32 3.87
C SER A 80 14.44 -3.65 2.39
N ARG A 81 14.20 -4.91 2.04
CA ARG A 81 13.93 -5.31 0.66
C ARG A 81 12.45 -5.08 0.34
N HIS A 82 12.17 -4.67 -0.89
CA HIS A 82 10.79 -4.50 -1.34
C HIS A 82 10.02 -5.83 -1.27
N SER A 83 10.68 -6.94 -1.61
CA SER A 83 10.11 -8.29 -1.50
C SER A 83 9.65 -8.70 -0.10
N GLU A 84 10.16 -8.05 0.94
CA GLU A 84 9.78 -8.28 2.34
C GLU A 84 8.64 -7.36 2.80
N CYS A 85 8.33 -6.31 2.04
CA CYS A 85 7.35 -5.30 2.42
C CYS A 85 5.92 -5.68 1.95
N TYR A 86 4.90 -5.25 2.71
CA TYR A 86 3.51 -5.50 2.37
C TYR A 86 2.72 -4.20 2.19
N TRP A 87 1.96 -4.09 1.10
CA TRP A 87 0.93 -3.06 0.96
C TRP A 87 -0.36 -3.50 1.65
N TYR A 88 -0.74 -2.81 2.72
CA TYR A 88 -1.94 -3.15 3.48
C TYR A 88 -2.58 -1.91 4.12
N ARG A 89 -3.89 -1.75 3.89
CA ARG A 89 -4.69 -0.60 4.37
C ARG A 89 -4.06 0.75 4.00
N ASP A 90 -3.82 0.93 2.70
CA ASP A 90 -3.34 2.17 2.11
C ASP A 90 -1.97 2.65 2.64
N SER A 91 -1.16 1.72 3.12
CA SER A 91 0.20 2.02 3.58
C SER A 91 1.14 0.83 3.36
N TRP A 92 2.43 1.15 3.33
CA TRP A 92 3.51 0.18 3.30
C TRP A 92 3.88 -0.26 4.72
N TRP A 93 3.96 -1.58 4.90
CA TRP A 93 4.40 -2.23 6.11
C TRP A 93 5.80 -2.81 5.89
N PHE A 94 6.73 -2.37 6.72
CA PHE A 94 8.14 -2.72 6.69
C PHE A 94 8.46 -3.66 7.87
N PRO A 95 9.30 -4.69 7.67
CA PRO A 95 9.67 -5.61 8.73
C PRO A 95 10.40 -4.90 9.86
N GLU A 96 10.01 -5.14 11.11
CA GLU A 96 10.56 -4.45 12.30
C GLU A 96 12.09 -4.60 12.43
N THR A 97 12.66 -5.68 11.90
CA THR A 97 14.10 -5.98 11.90
C THR A 97 14.93 -4.98 11.08
N GLY A 98 14.31 -4.29 10.11
CA GLY A 98 14.99 -3.30 9.26
C GLY A 98 15.14 -1.92 9.87
N ARG A 99 14.66 -1.70 11.12
CA ARG A 99 14.79 -0.39 11.77
C ARG A 99 16.25 -0.04 12.05
N ASN A 100 16.62 1.21 11.75
CA ASN A 100 17.97 1.68 11.98
C ASN A 100 18.24 1.98 13.46
N GLU A 101 19.11 1.18 14.08
CA GLU A 101 19.53 1.27 15.49
C GLU A 101 19.95 2.69 15.90
N LYS A 102 20.62 3.43 15.01
CA LYS A 102 21.10 4.79 15.28
C LYS A 102 19.96 5.79 15.49
N THR A 103 18.77 5.51 14.98
CA THR A 103 17.59 6.40 15.08
C THR A 103 16.47 5.82 15.95
N LEU A 104 16.61 4.58 16.45
CA LEU A 104 15.58 3.92 17.27
C LEU A 104 15.16 4.75 18.47
N HIS A 105 16.15 5.32 19.17
CA HIS A 105 15.95 6.12 20.38
C HIS A 105 15.20 7.43 20.12
N MET A 106 15.07 7.85 18.86
CA MET A 106 14.32 9.05 18.48
C MET A 106 12.81 8.79 18.47
N PHE A 107 12.36 7.54 18.43
CA PHE A 107 10.94 7.21 18.41
C PHE A 107 10.38 7.05 19.82
N VAL A 108 9.38 7.87 20.14
CA VAL A 108 8.66 7.83 21.42
C VAL A 108 7.19 7.57 21.16
N ALA A 109 6.58 6.64 21.90
CA ALA A 109 5.16 6.34 21.74
C ALA A 109 4.32 7.60 21.99
N ALA A 110 3.41 7.91 21.05
CA ALA A 110 2.51 9.05 21.20
C ALA A 110 1.63 8.87 22.44
N ARG A 111 1.28 9.96 23.12
CA ARG A 111 0.48 9.91 24.36
C ARG A 111 -0.93 9.35 24.17
N TRP A 112 -1.47 9.46 22.96
CA TRP A 112 -2.85 9.12 22.64
C TRP A 112 -3.06 7.60 22.63
N ALA A 113 -4.30 7.19 22.92
CA ALA A 113 -4.70 5.79 22.83
C ALA A 113 -4.57 5.27 21.38
N PRO A 114 -4.38 3.96 21.18
CA PRO A 114 -4.41 3.38 19.85
C PRO A 114 -5.72 3.70 19.12
N ILE A 115 -5.62 4.00 17.82
CA ILE A 115 -6.77 4.25 16.94
C ILE A 115 -6.80 3.13 15.92
N ASP A 116 -7.94 2.46 15.78
CA ASP A 116 -8.11 1.33 14.85
C ASP A 116 -7.03 0.24 14.97
N ASN A 117 -6.67 -0.08 16.22
CA ASN A 117 -5.60 -1.03 16.58
C ASN A 117 -4.18 -0.58 16.19
N LEU A 118 -3.96 0.69 15.88
CA LEU A 118 -2.63 1.24 15.58
C LEU A 118 -2.13 2.13 16.73
N LYS A 119 -0.93 1.85 17.21
CA LYS A 119 -0.20 2.74 18.13
C LYS A 119 0.79 3.58 17.34
N TYR A 120 0.66 4.90 17.45
CA TYR A 120 1.52 5.87 16.78
C TYR A 120 2.72 6.26 17.65
N TYR A 121 3.80 6.66 16.98
CA TYR A 121 5.07 7.08 17.55
C TYR A 121 5.49 8.41 16.93
N ASN A 122 5.96 9.30 17.80
CA ASN A 122 6.53 10.58 17.45
C ASN A 122 8.04 10.43 17.21
N LEU A 123 8.59 11.25 16.32
CA LEU A 123 10.03 11.35 16.11
C LEU A 123 10.57 12.59 16.82
N HIS A 124 11.43 12.38 17.80
CA HIS A 124 12.11 13.42 18.58
C HIS A 124 13.46 13.70 17.93
N LEU A 125 13.60 14.88 17.34
CA LEU A 125 14.81 15.29 16.64
C LEU A 125 15.86 15.83 17.63
N PRO A 126 17.17 15.72 17.33
CA PRO A 126 18.23 16.22 18.20
C PRO A 126 18.15 17.73 18.49
N ASN A 127 17.50 18.49 17.61
CA ASN A 127 17.26 19.93 17.79
C ASN A 127 16.07 20.25 18.71
N GLY A 128 15.49 19.25 19.37
CA GLY A 128 14.35 19.39 20.27
C GLY A 128 12.97 19.46 19.58
N LYS A 129 12.92 19.47 18.25
CA LYS A 129 11.65 19.45 17.52
C LYS A 129 11.03 18.05 17.58
N ILE A 130 9.73 18.01 17.79
CA ILE A 130 8.95 16.77 17.80
C ILE A 130 8.08 16.73 16.55
N MET A 131 8.17 15.63 15.81
CA MET A 131 7.29 15.34 14.69
C MET A 131 6.29 14.27 15.13
N GLU A 132 5.00 14.61 15.09
CA GLU A 132 3.97 13.70 15.58
C GLU A 132 3.61 12.62 14.57
N ASN A 133 3.30 11.42 15.06
CA ASN A 133 2.71 10.32 14.27
C ASN A 133 3.50 9.95 13.00
N VAL A 134 4.84 9.91 13.09
CA VAL A 134 5.73 9.56 11.96
C VAL A 134 5.69 8.07 11.66
N MET A 135 5.62 7.24 12.71
CA MET A 135 5.62 5.78 12.62
C MET A 135 4.40 5.22 13.36
N PHE A 136 3.90 4.08 12.94
CA PHE A 136 2.85 3.35 13.63
C PHE A 136 3.11 1.86 13.62
N ARG A 137 2.54 1.16 14.61
CA ARG A 137 2.59 -0.30 14.72
C ARG A 137 1.20 -0.85 15.04
N TYR A 138 0.95 -2.09 14.64
CA TYR A 138 -0.26 -2.80 15.06
C TYR A 138 -0.15 -3.24 16.52
N VAL A 139 -1.22 -2.98 17.29
CA VAL A 139 -1.39 -3.36 18.70
C VAL A 139 -2.76 -4.01 18.96
N GLY A 140 -3.42 -4.47 17.90
CA GLY A 140 -4.73 -5.09 18.00
C GLY A 140 -4.71 -6.55 18.45
N PRO A 141 -5.87 -7.20 18.43
CA PRO A 141 -5.98 -8.61 18.78
C PRO A 141 -5.15 -9.51 17.86
N THR A 142 -4.54 -10.51 18.46
CA THR A 142 -3.79 -11.57 17.77
C THR A 142 -4.77 -12.55 17.14
N THR A 143 -5.12 -12.30 15.89
CA THR A 143 -5.92 -13.21 15.06
C THR A 143 -5.04 -13.80 13.96
N PRO A 144 -5.28 -15.02 13.47
CA PRO A 144 -4.46 -15.62 12.41
C PRO A 144 -4.28 -14.71 11.18
N LYS A 145 -5.31 -13.92 10.85
CA LYS A 145 -5.29 -12.97 9.74
C LYS A 145 -4.34 -11.78 9.95
N ASN A 146 -4.18 -11.32 11.19
CA ASN A 146 -3.42 -10.10 11.52
C ASN A 146 -2.13 -10.39 12.29
N LEU A 147 -1.81 -11.66 12.56
CA LEU A 147 -0.66 -12.05 13.38
C LEU A 147 0.64 -11.47 12.85
N TRP A 148 0.83 -11.53 11.52
CA TRP A 148 2.01 -11.00 10.85
C TRP A 148 2.22 -9.49 11.07
N LEU A 149 1.17 -8.70 11.29
CA LEU A 149 1.29 -7.25 11.50
C LEU A 149 2.08 -6.87 12.77
N HIS A 150 2.23 -7.81 13.72
CA HIS A 150 3.01 -7.55 14.94
C HIS A 150 4.51 -7.45 14.69
N ASP A 151 4.99 -8.06 13.59
CA ASP A 151 6.41 -8.08 13.19
C ASP A 151 6.75 -6.95 12.20
N TYR A 152 5.78 -6.08 11.93
CA TYR A 152 5.91 -5.01 10.94
C TYR A 152 5.50 -3.66 11.54
N ILE A 153 6.02 -2.60 10.92
CA ILE A 153 5.68 -1.22 11.22
C ILE A 153 5.34 -0.47 9.94
N GLY A 154 4.61 0.61 10.06
CA GLY A 154 4.36 1.53 8.95
C GLY A 154 4.85 2.94 9.26
N TYR A 155 5.00 3.73 8.20
CA TYR A 155 5.34 5.13 8.28
C TYR A 155 4.25 5.99 7.67
N ASN A 156 4.10 7.21 8.18
CA ASN A 156 3.27 8.21 7.52
C ASN A 156 3.98 8.66 6.24
N LEU A 157 3.50 8.17 5.09
CA LEU A 157 4.09 8.39 3.77
C LEU A 157 4.09 9.88 3.33
N ASN A 158 3.34 10.76 4.01
CA ASN A 158 3.41 12.21 3.78
C ASN A 158 4.60 12.89 4.48
N LEU A 159 5.25 12.19 5.41
CA LEU A 159 6.34 12.76 6.24
C LEU A 159 7.71 12.15 5.92
N VAL A 160 7.74 10.93 5.39
CA VAL A 160 8.96 10.21 5.05
C VAL A 160 9.20 10.20 3.54
N THR A 161 10.44 9.98 3.15
CA THR A 161 10.84 9.72 1.77
C THR A 161 11.35 8.28 1.69
N ILE A 162 10.98 7.56 0.63
CA ILE A 162 11.49 6.22 0.36
C ILE A 162 12.44 6.34 -0.82
N ASP A 163 13.72 6.03 -0.59
CA ASP A 163 14.71 5.89 -1.64
C ASP A 163 14.77 4.42 -2.08
N MET A 164 14.59 4.19 -3.37
CA MET A 164 14.45 2.85 -3.96
C MET A 164 15.63 2.61 -4.90
N ARG A 165 16.37 1.53 -4.66
CA ARG A 165 17.56 1.17 -5.42
C ARG A 165 17.48 -0.29 -5.83
N VAL A 166 17.60 -0.56 -7.12
CA VAL A 166 17.68 -1.93 -7.64
C VAL A 166 18.89 -2.61 -7.02
N LEU A 167 18.69 -3.84 -6.55
CA LEU A 167 19.78 -4.69 -6.08
C LEU A 167 20.34 -5.44 -7.28
N ASP A 168 21.64 -5.29 -7.52
CA ASP A 168 22.36 -6.11 -8.48
C ASP A 168 22.38 -7.58 -7.97
N PRO A 169 22.32 -8.57 -8.87
CA PRO A 169 22.32 -9.99 -8.52
C PRO A 169 23.54 -10.46 -7.71
#